data_AF-A0AAV6GU26-F1
#
_entry.id   AF-A0AAV6GU26-F1
#
_cell.length_a   1.000
_cell.length_b   1.000
_cell.length_c   1.000
_cell.angle_alpha   90.00
_cell.angle_beta   90.00
_cell.angle_gamma   90.00
#
_symmetry.space_group_name_H-M   'P 1'
#
loop_
_entity.id
_entity.type
_entity.pdbx_description
1 polymer ?
#
loop_
_entity_poly.entity_id
_entity_poly.type
_entity_poly.pdbx_seq_one_letter_code
_entity_poly.pdbx_strand_id
1 'polypeptide(L)'
;MIFENSICQTQLNLLLRRALKTVTKTAGKGGKKRRKSRKESYAIYVYKVLKQVHPDTGISSKAMGIMNSFVNDIFERIAGESSRLAHYNKRSTISSREIQTAVRLVHAIDH
;
A
#
# COMPACT_ATOMS: atom_id res chain seq x y z
N MET A 1 20.06 -29.46 -59.31
CA MET A 1 18.87 -28.70 -58.87
C MET A 1 18.08 -29.47 -57.81
N ILE A 2 18.66 -29.79 -56.65
CA ILE A 2 17.96 -30.50 -55.55
C ILE A 2 18.14 -29.80 -54.20
N PHE A 3 19.19 -28.97 -54.03
CA PHE A 3 19.50 -28.34 -52.74
C PHE A 3 18.69 -27.07 -52.41
N GLU A 4 18.16 -26.35 -53.40
CA GLU A 4 17.34 -25.14 -53.16
C GLU A 4 15.95 -25.47 -52.58
N ASN A 5 15.39 -26.66 -52.86
CA ASN A 5 14.06 -27.05 -52.36
C ASN A 5 14.04 -27.41 -50.86
N SER A 6 15.18 -27.83 -50.29
CA SER A 6 15.24 -28.25 -48.88
C SER A 6 15.31 -27.05 -47.93
N ILE A 7 15.96 -25.95 -48.35
CA ILE A 7 16.10 -24.74 -47.53
C ILE A 7 14.74 -24.05 -47.37
N CYS A 8 13.94 -23.94 -48.44
CA CYS A 8 12.61 -23.33 -48.39
C CYS A 8 11.61 -24.14 -47.54
N GLN A 9 11.65 -25.47 -47.59
CA GLN A 9 10.77 -26.31 -46.75
C GLN A 9 11.15 -26.23 -45.26
N THR A 10 12.44 -26.03 -44.94
CA THR A 10 12.91 -25.89 -43.56
C THR A 10 12.54 -24.52 -42.98
N GLN A 11 12.63 -23.46 -43.80
CA GLN A 11 12.20 -22.10 -43.44
C GLN A 11 10.69 -22.03 -43.17
N LEU A 12 9.86 -22.69 -43.99
CA LEU A 12 8.40 -22.71 -43.82
C LEU A 12 7.98 -23.43 -42.51
N ASN A 13 8.64 -24.54 -42.15
CA ASN A 13 8.37 -25.25 -40.90
C ASN A 13 8.82 -24.47 -39.65
N LEU A 14 9.89 -23.67 -39.74
CA LEU A 14 10.35 -22.82 -38.65
C LEU A 14 9.36 -21.66 -38.38
N LEU A 15 8.77 -21.10 -39.44
CA LEU A 15 7.78 -20.03 -39.31
C LEU A 15 6.43 -20.54 -38.77
N LEU A 16 5.98 -21.71 -39.24
CA LEU A 16 4.74 -22.35 -38.76
C LEU A 16 4.80 -22.75 -37.28
N ARG A 17 5.97 -23.22 -36.80
CA ARG A 17 6.21 -23.54 -35.38
C ARG A 17 6.21 -22.30 -34.47
N ARG A 18 6.58 -21.13 -34.98
CA ARG A 18 6.53 -19.87 -34.22
C ARG A 18 5.09 -19.38 -34.04
N ALA A 19 4.20 -19.62 -35.00
CA ALA A 19 2.79 -19.22 -34.94
C ALA A 19 1.95 -20.05 -33.94
N LEU A 20 2.28 -21.33 -33.73
CA LEU A 20 1.51 -22.21 -32.83
C LEU A 20 1.91 -22.07 -31.34
N LYS A 21 3.08 -21.50 -31.04
CA LYS A 21 3.60 -21.37 -29.66
C LYS A 21 3.03 -20.18 -28.89
N THR A 22 2.27 -19.30 -29.54
CA THR A 22 1.64 -18.12 -28.93
C THR A 22 0.17 -18.33 -28.56
N VAL A 23 -0.42 -19.49 -28.85
CA VAL A 23 -1.82 -19.83 -28.54
C VAL A 23 -1.88 -21.07 -27.67
N THR A 24 -1.33 -21.04 -26.46
CA THR A 24 -1.82 -21.88 -25.35
C THR A 24 -1.42 -21.27 -24.00
N LYS A 25 -2.40 -21.21 -23.08
CA LYS A 25 -2.34 -20.82 -21.65
C LYS A 25 -2.28 -19.30 -21.43
N THR A 26 -3.30 -18.61 -20.92
CA THR A 26 -4.27 -18.98 -19.87
C THR A 26 -5.62 -18.28 -20.07
N ALA A 27 -6.69 -19.07 -20.20
CA ALA A 27 -8.03 -18.65 -19.78
C ALA A 27 -8.05 -18.58 -18.25
N GLY A 28 -8.05 -17.37 -17.70
CA GLY A 28 -8.09 -17.13 -16.26
C GLY A 28 -9.05 -15.99 -15.95
N LYS A 29 -10.33 -16.32 -15.73
CA LYS A 29 -11.39 -15.54 -15.07
C LYS A 29 -11.17 -14.01 -15.05
N GLY A 30 -11.65 -13.35 -16.11
CA GLY A 30 -11.92 -11.91 -16.13
C GLY A 30 -13.10 -11.55 -15.22
N GLY A 31 -12.96 -11.79 -13.92
CA GLY A 31 -13.76 -11.09 -12.92
C GLY A 31 -13.05 -9.79 -12.62
N LYS A 32 -13.61 -8.64 -13.02
CA LYS A 32 -13.21 -7.34 -12.49
C LYS A 32 -13.28 -7.45 -10.97
N LYS A 33 -12.15 -7.71 -10.31
CA LYS A 33 -12.03 -7.75 -8.85
C LYS A 33 -12.66 -6.45 -8.38
N ARG A 34 -13.79 -6.54 -7.65
CA ARG A 34 -14.44 -5.39 -7.01
C ARG A 34 -13.33 -4.53 -6.46
N ARG A 35 -13.21 -3.30 -6.96
CA ARG A 35 -12.22 -2.33 -6.52
C ARG A 35 -12.34 -2.29 -5.00
N LYS A 36 -11.40 -2.93 -4.30
CA LYS A 36 -11.44 -3.07 -2.85
C LYS A 36 -11.56 -1.65 -2.32
N SER A 37 -12.58 -1.39 -1.49
CA SER A 37 -12.71 -0.10 -0.83
C SER A 37 -11.34 0.31 -0.31
N ARG A 38 -10.91 1.53 -0.64
CA ARG A 38 -9.59 2.03 -0.30
C ARG A 38 -9.50 1.95 1.23
N LYS A 39 -8.76 0.96 1.72
CA LYS A 39 -8.50 0.86 3.15
C LYS A 39 -7.59 2.04 3.46
N GLU A 40 -8.10 3.04 4.17
CA GLU A 40 -7.26 4.12 4.67
C GLU A 40 -6.17 3.47 5.51
N SER A 41 -4.92 3.66 5.08
CA SER A 41 -3.77 3.03 5.71
C SER A 41 -2.60 3.99 5.69
N TYR A 42 -1.92 4.03 6.82
CA TYR A 42 -0.73 4.84 7.03
C TYR A 42 0.55 4.19 6.47
N ALA A 43 0.43 3.05 5.77
CA ALA A 43 1.55 2.23 5.34
C ALA A 43 2.60 2.98 4.49
N ILE A 44 2.17 3.92 3.65
CA ILE A 44 3.07 4.74 2.84
C ILE A 44 3.92 5.64 3.74
N TYR A 45 3.32 6.25 4.76
CA TYR A 45 4.01 7.14 5.69
C TYR A 45 4.94 6.37 6.61
N VAL A 46 4.50 5.20 7.11
CA VAL A 46 5.34 4.30 7.90
C VAL A 46 6.57 3.86 7.09
N TYR A 47 6.40 3.52 5.80
CA TYR A 47 7.53 3.14 4.95
C TYR A 47 8.49 4.31 4.68
N LYS A 48 7.97 5.52 4.46
CA LYS A 48 8.80 6.73 4.29
C LYS A 48 9.66 7.00 5.52
N VAL A 49 9.08 6.99 6.72
CA VAL A 49 9.83 7.21 7.97
C VAL A 49 10.82 6.07 8.19
N LEU A 50 10.43 4.81 7.97
CA LEU A 50 11.33 3.67 8.13
C LEU A 50 12.58 3.79 7.25
N LYS A 51 12.43 4.20 5.98
CA LYS A 51 13.58 4.38 5.08
C LYS A 51 14.43 5.61 5.40
N GLN A 52 13.87 6.60 6.09
CA GLN A 52 14.65 7.73 6.61
C GLN A 52 15.55 7.31 7.78
N VAL A 53 15.10 6.38 8.64
CA VAL A 53 15.88 5.92 9.81
C VAL A 53 16.76 4.69 9.51
N HIS A 54 16.28 3.77 8.68
CA HIS A 54 16.94 2.51 8.34
C HIS A 54 16.76 2.16 6.84
N PRO A 55 17.65 2.64 5.96
CA PRO A 55 17.56 2.44 4.52
C PRO A 55 17.54 0.97 4.07
N ASP A 56 18.23 0.08 4.79
CA ASP A 56 18.40 -1.32 4.40
C ASP A 56 17.41 -2.27 5.07
N THR A 57 16.62 -1.78 6.03
CA THR A 57 15.64 -2.60 6.75
C THR A 57 14.30 -2.63 6.01
N GLY A 58 13.66 -3.81 6.01
CA GLY A 58 12.30 -4.02 5.53
C GLY A 58 11.33 -4.27 6.68
N ILE A 59 10.04 -4.03 6.44
CA ILE A 59 8.97 -4.29 7.41
C ILE A 59 8.02 -5.36 6.86
N SER A 60 7.67 -6.34 7.69
CA SER A 60 6.73 -7.40 7.30
C SER A 60 5.29 -6.86 7.21
N SER A 61 4.42 -7.56 6.48
CA SER A 61 3.00 -7.18 6.37
C SER A 61 2.26 -7.22 7.73
N LYS A 62 2.64 -8.16 8.61
CA LYS A 62 2.11 -8.25 9.98
C LYS A 62 2.53 -7.06 10.82
N ALA A 63 3.83 -6.71 10.80
CA ALA A 63 4.35 -5.54 11.50
C ALA A 63 3.73 -4.24 10.96
N MET A 64 3.53 -4.12 9.65
CA MET A 64 2.82 -3.00 9.05
C MET A 64 1.38 -2.87 9.56
N GLY A 65 0.69 -4.00 9.74
CA GLY A 65 -0.65 -4.02 10.34
C GLY A 65 -0.66 -3.50 11.77
N ILE A 66 0.31 -3.92 12.60
CA ILE A 66 0.49 -3.43 13.97
C ILE A 66 0.75 -1.92 13.97
N MET A 67 1.67 -1.44 13.11
CA MET A 67 1.97 0.00 12.98
C MET A 67 0.75 0.82 12.55
N ASN A 68 -0.06 0.28 11.64
CA ASN A 68 -1.29 0.95 11.23
C ASN A 68 -2.29 1.07 12.39
N SER A 69 -2.46 0.02 13.19
CA SER A 69 -3.32 0.08 14.38
C SER A 69 -2.76 1.02 15.45
N PHE A 70 -1.44 1.02 15.66
CA PHE A 70 -0.77 1.92 16.60
C PHE A 70 -1.04 3.39 16.26
N VAL A 71 -0.90 3.78 14.99
CA VAL A 71 -1.21 5.16 14.56
C VAL A 71 -2.67 5.51 14.80
N ASN A 72 -3.61 4.57 14.61
CA ASN A 72 -5.03 4.82 14.88
C ASN A 72 -5.30 5.00 16.39
N ASP A 73 -4.70 4.17 17.26
CA ASP A 73 -4.87 4.32 18.72
C ASP A 73 -4.39 5.70 19.19
N ILE A 74 -3.20 6.13 18.75
CA ILE A 74 -2.68 7.46 19.08
C ILE A 74 -3.58 8.58 18.51
N PHE A 75 -4.05 8.43 17.27
CA PHE A 75 -4.95 9.40 16.66
C PHE A 75 -6.27 9.54 17.43
N GLU A 76 -6.90 8.43 17.82
CA GLU A 76 -8.14 8.43 18.59
C GLU A 76 -7.95 9.06 19.98
N ARG A 77 -6.83 8.78 20.66
CA ARG A 77 -6.48 9.42 21.93
C ARG A 77 -6.34 10.93 21.80
N ILE A 78 -5.59 11.40 20.79
CA ILE A 78 -5.41 12.84 20.55
C ILE A 78 -6.74 13.49 20.18
N ALA A 79 -7.54 12.88 19.31
CA ALA A 79 -8.83 13.41 18.90
C ALA A 79 -9.81 13.50 20.08
N GLY A 80 -9.84 12.48 20.94
CA GLY A 80 -10.65 12.46 22.15
C GLY A 80 -10.29 13.59 23.12
N GLU A 81 -9.01 13.76 23.41
CA GLU A 81 -8.54 14.85 24.28
C GLU A 81 -8.76 16.23 23.66
N SER A 82 -8.52 16.37 22.36
CA SER A 82 -8.73 17.64 21.65
C SER A 82 -10.21 18.03 21.65
N SER A 83 -11.11 17.06 21.51
CA SER A 83 -12.55 17.27 21.62
C SER A 83 -12.95 17.72 23.02
N ARG A 84 -12.44 17.06 24.07
CA ARG A 84 -12.66 17.46 25.47
C ARG A 84 -12.22 18.90 25.72
N LEU A 85 -11.02 19.27 25.26
CA LEU A 85 -10.50 20.63 25.38
C LEU A 85 -11.36 21.67 24.64
N ALA A 86 -11.84 21.35 23.44
CA ALA A 86 -12.75 22.24 22.70
C ALA A 86 -14.08 22.43 23.47
N HIS A 87 -14.62 21.35 24.02
CA HIS A 87 -15.83 21.40 24.85
C HIS A 87 -15.65 22.22 26.13
N TYR A 88 -14.51 22.10 26.83
CA TYR A 88 -14.21 22.92 28.00
C TYR A 88 -14.14 24.42 27.66
N ASN A 89 -13.60 24.75 26.50
CA ASN A 89 -13.53 26.11 25.99
C ASN A 89 -14.83 26.58 25.32
N LYS A 90 -15.91 25.78 25.38
CA LYS A 90 -17.23 26.05 24.75
C LYS A 90 -17.13 26.34 23.26
N ARG A 91 -16.17 25.72 22.58
CA ARG A 91 -15.99 25.84 21.13
C ARG A 91 -16.46 24.57 20.44
N SER A 92 -17.15 24.74 19.30
CA SER A 92 -17.58 23.64 18.44
C SER A 92 -16.52 23.24 17.41
N THR A 93 -15.41 23.98 17.33
CA THR A 93 -14.31 23.73 16.38
C THR A 93 -13.04 23.39 17.14
N ILE A 94 -12.42 22.26 16.80
CA ILE A 94 -11.09 21.88 17.29
C ILE A 94 -10.06 22.67 16.48
N SER A 95 -9.30 23.56 17.13
CA SER A 95 -8.21 24.31 16.51
C SER A 95 -6.87 23.63 16.75
N SER A 96 -5.82 24.13 16.10
CA SER A 96 -4.44 23.66 16.35
C SER A 96 -4.02 23.83 17.81
N ARG A 97 -4.61 24.76 18.57
CA ARG A 97 -4.34 24.93 20.01
C ARG A 97 -4.78 23.73 20.83
N GLU A 98 -5.99 23.21 20.58
CA GLU A 98 -6.48 22.01 21.24
C GLU A 98 -5.63 20.79 20.87
N ILE A 99 -5.28 20.63 19.59
CA ILE A 99 -4.38 19.54 19.15
C ILE A 99 -3.02 19.62 19.86
N GLN A 100 -2.37 20.79 19.89
CA GLN A 100 -1.07 20.97 20.54
C GLN A 100 -1.12 20.65 22.03
N THR A 101 -2.20 21.08 22.70
CA THR A 101 -2.39 20.81 24.14
C THR A 101 -2.68 19.34 24.38
N ALA A 102 -3.54 18.73 23.57
CA ALA A 102 -3.84 17.30 23.63
C ALA A 102 -2.59 16.44 23.40
N VAL A 103 -1.75 16.78 22.42
CA VAL A 103 -0.49 16.06 22.19
C VAL A 103 0.42 16.14 23.41
N ARG A 104 0.53 17.31 24.04
CA ARG A 104 1.29 17.46 25.30
C ARG A 104 0.71 16.61 26.40
N LEU A 105 -0.61 16.57 26.58
CA LEU A 105 -1.25 15.76 27.62
C LEU A 105 -1.07 14.26 27.36
N VAL A 106 -1.31 13.81 26.13
CA VAL A 106 -1.21 12.39 25.77
C VAL A 106 0.23 11.87 25.88
N HIS A 107 1.25 12.66 25.53
CA HIS A 107 2.65 12.24 25.62
C HIS A 107 3.33 12.56 26.97
N ALA A 108 2.87 13.57 27.73
CA ALA A 108 3.48 13.91 29.02
C ALA A 108 3.08 12.95 30.15
N ILE A 109 2.08 12.09 29.94
CA ILE A 109 1.69 11.06 30.92
C ILE A 109 2.65 9.85 30.89
N ASP A 110 3.48 9.71 29.85
CA ASP A 110 4.44 8.60 29.69
C ASP A 110 5.86 8.89 30.22
N HIS A 111 6.05 9.95 31.04
CA HIS A 111 7.36 10.34 31.60
C HIS A 111 7.38 10.36 33.13
#